data_AF-A0A937BS27-F1
#
_entry.id   AF-A0A937BS27-F1
#
_cell.length_a   1.000
_cell.length_b   1.000
_cell.length_c   1.000
_cell.angle_alpha   90.00
_cell.angle_beta   90.00
_cell.angle_gamma   90.00
#
_symmetry.space_group_name_H-M   'P 1'
#
loop_
_entity.id
_entity.type
_entity.pdbx_description
1 polymer ?
#
loop_
_entity_poly.entity_id
_entity_poly.type
_entity_poly.pdbx_seq_one_letter_code
_entity_poly.pdbx_strand_id
1 'polypeptide(L)'
;MKKFSLFVVASVIVLVSCSKSSGGGTTNPGGFVPDCTTAKTFSADVLPIITSSCAVAGCHASGSFNGPGALTNFAQVSAAKSSIRSAVAAGTMPKTGSLSAAQKSAIVCWIDAGAANN
;
A
#
# COMPACT_ATOMS: atom_id res chain seq x y z
N MET A 1 14.18 14.17 62.61
CA MET A 1 12.78 14.43 62.24
C MET A 1 12.73 15.08 60.86
N LYS A 2 12.03 14.44 59.91
CA LYS A 2 11.61 14.96 58.58
C LYS A 2 12.77 15.37 57.64
N LYS A 3 12.81 15.05 56.34
CA LYS A 3 11.75 15.07 55.32
C LYS A 3 12.14 14.09 54.20
N PHE A 4 11.30 13.09 53.94
CA PHE A 4 11.47 12.16 52.82
C PHE A 4 11.03 12.90 51.55
N SER A 5 11.98 13.21 50.66
CA SER A 5 11.67 13.90 49.41
C SER A 5 11.00 12.93 48.45
N LEU A 6 9.73 13.20 48.16
CA LEU A 6 8.85 12.45 47.26
C LEU A 6 9.31 12.69 45.81
N PHE A 7 9.91 11.68 45.17
CA PHE A 7 10.17 11.71 43.73
C PHE A 7 8.85 11.50 42.97
N VAL A 8 8.20 12.60 42.59
CA VAL A 8 7.10 12.58 41.61
C VAL A 8 7.74 12.56 40.23
N VAL A 9 7.91 11.36 39.67
CA VAL A 9 8.23 11.17 38.25
C VAL A 9 6.95 11.42 37.48
N ALA A 10 6.70 12.68 37.13
CA ALA A 10 5.62 13.05 36.23
C ALA A 10 5.97 12.56 34.82
N SER A 11 5.23 11.54 34.37
CA SER A 11 5.30 10.96 33.04
C SER A 11 5.23 12.04 31.96
N VAL A 12 6.28 12.06 31.14
CA VAL A 12 6.36 12.81 29.89
C VAL A 12 5.36 12.18 28.92
N ILE A 13 4.15 12.72 28.84
CA ILE A 13 3.20 12.40 27.78
C ILE A 13 3.52 13.33 26.60
N VAL A 14 4.42 12.87 25.74
CA VAL A 14 4.64 13.48 24.42
C VAL A 14 3.56 12.95 23.50
N LEU A 15 2.44 13.69 23.41
CA LEU A 15 1.48 13.51 22.32
C LEU A 15 2.07 14.15 21.06
N VAL A 16 2.98 13.44 20.39
CA VAL A 16 3.30 13.71 18.99
C VAL A 16 2.07 13.28 18.17
N SER A 17 1.19 14.23 17.93
CA SER A 17 0.13 14.12 16.94
C SER A 17 0.77 14.30 15.56
N CYS A 18 1.12 13.20 14.90
CA CYS A 18 1.45 13.21 13.49
C CYS A 18 0.14 13.25 12.69
N SER A 19 -0.33 14.46 12.38
CA SER A 19 -1.30 14.66 11.31
C SER A 19 -0.64 14.23 9.99
N LYS A 20 -1.06 13.09 9.44
CA LYS A 20 -0.67 12.69 8.08
C LYS A 20 -1.33 13.67 7.11
N SER A 21 -0.65 14.78 6.83
CA SER A 21 -1.02 15.69 5.76
C SER A 21 -0.78 14.99 4.43
N SER A 22 -1.87 14.60 3.78
CA SER A 22 -1.86 14.07 2.41
C SER A 22 -2.10 15.25 1.48
N GLY A 23 -1.07 15.70 0.78
CA GLY A 23 -1.21 16.73 -0.24
C GLY A 23 0.13 17.27 -0.71
N GLY A 24 0.43 17.07 -2.00
CA GLY A 24 1.56 17.69 -2.68
C GLY A 24 2.59 16.68 -3.16
N GLY A 25 2.44 16.26 -4.42
CA GLY A 25 3.52 15.66 -5.18
C GLY A 25 4.66 16.68 -5.29
N THR A 26 5.64 16.53 -4.42
CA THR A 26 6.95 17.18 -4.52
C THR A 26 7.98 16.08 -4.67
N THR A 27 8.63 16.12 -5.83
CA THR A 27 9.69 15.23 -6.29
C THR A 27 10.85 15.19 -5.30
N ASN A 28 10.86 14.21 -4.40
CA ASN A 28 12.12 13.72 -3.85
C ASN A 28 12.81 12.91 -4.98
N PRO A 29 14.12 13.10 -5.21
CA PRO A 29 14.84 12.29 -6.18
C PRO A 29 15.02 10.88 -5.59
N GLY A 30 14.02 10.00 -5.75
CA GLY A 30 14.17 8.56 -5.54
C GLY A 30 13.03 7.79 -4.86
N GLY A 31 11.95 8.42 -4.40
CA GLY A 31 10.87 7.73 -3.66
C GLY A 31 9.49 7.82 -4.32
N PHE A 32 8.81 6.68 -4.48
CA PHE A 32 7.39 6.65 -4.87
C PHE A 32 6.51 7.15 -3.70
N VAL A 33 5.69 8.17 -3.95
CA VAL A 33 4.67 8.67 -3.03
C VAL A 33 3.30 8.52 -3.71
N PRO A 34 2.37 7.71 -3.15
CA PRO A 34 1.06 7.49 -3.76
C PRO A 34 0.16 8.73 -3.62
N ASP A 35 -0.56 9.07 -4.70
CA ASP A 35 -1.63 10.09 -4.66
C ASP A 35 -2.98 9.42 -4.35
N CYS A 36 -3.45 9.63 -3.12
CA CYS A 36 -4.70 9.08 -2.61
C CYS A 36 -5.79 10.14 -2.43
N THR A 37 -5.70 11.28 -3.13
CA THR A 37 -6.71 12.36 -3.07
C THR A 37 -8.09 11.90 -3.53
N THR A 38 -8.14 10.94 -4.46
CA THR A 38 -9.38 10.33 -4.94
C THR A 38 -9.48 8.90 -4.43
N ALA A 39 -10.63 8.54 -3.86
CA ALA A 39 -10.90 7.17 -3.41
C ALA A 39 -10.83 6.20 -4.59
N LYS A 40 -10.28 5.00 -4.34
CA LYS A 40 -10.04 3.96 -5.34
C LYS A 40 -10.88 2.74 -5.02
N THR A 41 -11.46 2.16 -6.07
CA THR A 41 -12.34 1.00 -6.01
C THR A 41 -11.66 -0.24 -6.58
N PHE A 42 -12.04 -1.41 -6.10
CA PHE A 42 -11.45 -2.63 -6.62
C PHE A 42 -11.84 -2.86 -8.07
N SER A 43 -13.14 -2.80 -8.37
CA SER A 43 -13.69 -3.19 -9.68
C SER A 43 -13.29 -2.23 -10.80
N ALA A 44 -13.29 -0.92 -10.56
CA ALA A 44 -13.03 0.08 -11.60
C ALA A 44 -11.56 0.51 -11.68
N ASP A 45 -10.85 0.62 -10.55
CA ASP A 45 -9.49 1.17 -10.55
C ASP A 45 -8.40 0.09 -10.48
N VAL A 46 -8.59 -0.97 -9.67
CA VAL A 46 -7.51 -1.92 -9.35
C VAL A 46 -7.54 -3.15 -10.24
N LEU A 47 -8.70 -3.78 -10.39
CA LEU A 47 -8.85 -5.04 -11.12
C LEU A 47 -8.35 -4.92 -12.57
N PRO A 48 -8.66 -3.86 -13.35
CA PRO A 48 -8.14 -3.73 -14.70
C PRO A 48 -6.61 -3.75 -14.74
N ILE A 49 -5.95 -3.07 -13.81
CA ILE A 49 -4.48 -3.02 -13.73
C ILE A 49 -3.91 -4.40 -13.36
N ILE A 50 -4.50 -5.07 -12.37
CA ILE A 50 -4.09 -6.42 -11.99
C ILE A 50 -4.23 -7.37 -13.17
N THR A 51 -5.34 -7.32 -13.91
CA THR A 51 -5.57 -8.20 -15.06
C THR A 51 -4.60 -7.92 -16.22
N SER A 52 -4.27 -6.66 -16.49
CA SER A 52 -3.41 -6.30 -17.63
C SER A 52 -1.92 -6.47 -17.34
N SER A 53 -1.51 -6.35 -16.09
CA SER A 53 -0.10 -6.17 -15.73
C SER A 53 0.43 -7.19 -14.72
N CYS A 54 -0.43 -7.96 -14.05
CA CYS A 54 -0.02 -8.94 -13.05
C CYS A 54 -0.50 -10.35 -13.42
N ALA A 55 -1.80 -10.50 -13.68
CA ALA A 55 -2.47 -11.77 -13.96
C ALA A 55 -2.27 -12.23 -15.41
N VAL A 56 -1.05 -12.11 -15.91
CA VAL A 56 -0.65 -12.51 -17.27
C VAL A 56 -0.06 -13.93 -17.26
N ALA A 57 -0.21 -14.63 -18.38
CA ALA A 57 0.28 -16.01 -18.53
C ALA A 57 1.77 -16.12 -18.19
N GLY A 58 2.14 -17.13 -17.40
CA GLY A 58 3.51 -17.32 -16.90
C GLY A 58 3.92 -16.44 -15.71
N CYS A 59 3.09 -15.47 -15.30
CA CYS A 59 3.33 -14.64 -14.10
C CYS A 59 2.32 -14.96 -13.00
N HIS A 60 1.23 -14.20 -12.84
CA HIS A 60 0.20 -14.40 -11.79
C HIS A 60 -1.19 -14.77 -12.36
N ALA A 61 -1.25 -15.39 -13.53
CA ALA A 61 -2.49 -15.92 -14.09
C ALA A 61 -3.00 -17.16 -13.31
N SER A 62 -4.15 -17.69 -13.73
CA SER A 62 -4.73 -18.92 -13.18
C SER A 62 -3.72 -20.08 -13.16
N GLY A 63 -3.68 -20.83 -12.06
CA GLY A 63 -2.74 -21.94 -11.88
C GLY A 63 -1.28 -21.52 -11.62
N SER A 64 -1.00 -20.22 -11.47
CA SER A 64 0.36 -19.76 -11.13
C SER A 64 0.80 -20.21 -9.74
N PHE A 65 2.04 -20.69 -9.65
CA PHE A 65 2.77 -20.97 -8.42
C PHE A 65 3.83 -19.91 -8.08
N ASN A 66 3.98 -18.87 -8.92
CA ASN A 66 4.90 -17.77 -8.63
C ASN A 66 4.34 -16.94 -7.47
N GLY A 67 5.09 -16.80 -6.37
CA GLY A 67 4.60 -16.08 -5.19
C GLY A 67 4.07 -14.67 -5.53
N PRO A 68 2.84 -14.31 -5.13
CA PRO A 68 1.94 -14.99 -4.17
C PRO A 68 0.98 -16.05 -4.75
N GLY A 69 1.06 -16.34 -6.05
CA GLY A 69 0.20 -17.26 -6.78
C GLY A 69 -0.61 -16.54 -7.86
N ALA A 70 -1.78 -17.10 -8.18
CA ALA A 70 -2.74 -16.47 -9.09
C ALA A 70 -3.35 -15.21 -8.46
N LEU A 71 -3.55 -14.17 -9.27
CA LEU A 71 -4.15 -12.87 -8.90
C LEU A 71 -5.32 -12.54 -9.84
N THR A 72 -6.21 -13.51 -10.09
CA THR A 72 -7.28 -13.40 -11.09
C THR A 72 -8.62 -12.96 -10.54
N ASN A 73 -8.77 -12.83 -9.21
CA ASN A 73 -9.99 -12.39 -8.57
C ASN A 73 -9.75 -11.64 -7.25
N PHE A 74 -10.79 -11.03 -6.71
CA PHE A 74 -10.73 -10.26 -5.46
C PHE A 74 -10.16 -11.05 -4.29
N ALA A 75 -10.60 -12.29 -4.06
CA ALA A 75 -10.17 -13.08 -2.90
C ALA A 75 -8.65 -13.32 -2.92
N GLN A 76 -8.09 -13.62 -4.09
CA GLN A 76 -6.66 -13.79 -4.28
C GLN A 76 -5.88 -12.47 -4.10
N VAL A 77 -6.35 -11.38 -4.72
CA VAL A 77 -5.69 -10.07 -4.64
C VAL A 77 -5.72 -9.52 -3.22
N SER A 78 -6.87 -9.61 -2.54
CA SER A 78 -7.04 -9.16 -1.16
C SER A 78 -6.21 -9.98 -0.17
N ALA A 79 -6.10 -11.30 -0.36
CA ALA A 79 -5.24 -12.15 0.45
C ALA A 79 -3.75 -11.78 0.31
N ALA A 80 -3.32 -11.37 -0.88
CA ALA A 80 -1.94 -10.98 -1.18
C ALA A 80 -1.65 -9.48 -1.01
N LYS A 81 -2.60 -8.69 -0.48
CA LYS A 81 -2.53 -7.21 -0.50
C LYS A 81 -1.23 -6.63 0.08
N SER A 82 -0.68 -7.19 1.16
CA SER A 82 0.56 -6.70 1.76
C SER A 82 1.76 -6.88 0.84
N SER A 83 1.88 -8.06 0.22
CA SER A 83 2.93 -8.38 -0.76
C SER A 83 2.79 -7.57 -2.04
N ILE A 84 1.56 -7.40 -2.55
CA ILE A 84 1.29 -6.58 -3.73
C ILE A 84 1.70 -5.12 -3.45
N ARG A 85 1.25 -4.57 -2.32
CA ARG A 85 1.54 -3.18 -1.93
C ARG A 85 3.04 -2.92 -1.88
N SER A 86 3.81 -3.78 -1.20
CA SER A 86 5.25 -3.57 -1.05
C SER A 86 5.98 -3.68 -2.39
N ALA A 87 5.65 -4.68 -3.22
CA ALA A 87 6.28 -4.87 -4.52
C ALA A 87 5.96 -3.74 -5.50
N VAL A 88 4.71 -3.28 -5.53
CA VAL A 88 4.26 -2.16 -6.38
C VAL A 88 4.91 -0.84 -5.96
N ALA A 89 4.92 -0.55 -4.64
CA ALA A 89 5.54 0.66 -4.12
C ALA A 89 7.06 0.69 -4.37
N ALA A 90 7.73 -0.46 -4.21
CA ALA A 90 9.15 -0.61 -4.53
C ALA A 90 9.43 -0.65 -6.04
N GLY A 91 8.41 -0.82 -6.88
CA GLY A 91 8.56 -0.97 -8.33
C GLY A 91 9.24 -2.27 -8.76
N THR A 92 9.25 -3.30 -7.91
CA THR A 92 9.83 -4.61 -8.22
C THR A 92 8.87 -5.55 -8.94
N MET A 93 7.57 -5.19 -8.95
CA MET A 93 6.53 -5.81 -9.75
C MET A 93 5.77 -4.75 -10.56
N PRO A 94 5.39 -5.06 -11.81
CA PRO A 94 5.64 -6.30 -12.55
C PRO A 94 7.13 -6.53 -12.89
N LYS A 95 7.53 -7.80 -13.10
CA LYS A 95 8.91 -8.14 -13.54
C LYS A 95 9.17 -7.74 -14.98
N THR A 96 8.13 -7.78 -15.80
CA THR A 96 8.15 -7.41 -17.21
C THR A 96 7.27 -6.16 -17.38
N GLY A 97 7.86 -5.08 -17.90
CA GLY A 97 7.20 -3.79 -18.01
C GLY A 97 7.24 -2.97 -16.72
N SER A 98 6.39 -1.93 -16.65
CA SER A 98 6.33 -1.02 -15.52
C SER A 98 4.92 -0.47 -15.33
N LEU A 99 4.60 -0.08 -14.10
CA LEU A 99 3.38 0.65 -13.79
C LEU A 99 3.66 2.15 -13.79
N SER A 100 2.76 2.93 -14.37
CA SER A 100 2.74 4.37 -14.20
C SER A 100 2.52 4.77 -12.73
N ALA A 101 2.89 6.00 -12.37
CA ALA A 101 2.65 6.52 -11.02
C ALA A 101 1.17 6.49 -10.63
N ALA A 102 0.26 6.77 -11.58
CA ALA A 102 -1.18 6.70 -11.36
C ALA A 102 -1.66 5.26 -11.08
N GLN A 103 -1.16 4.28 -11.83
CA GLN A 103 -1.49 2.86 -11.59
C GLN A 103 -0.96 2.36 -10.25
N LYS A 104 0.29 2.72 -9.90
CA LYS A 104 0.85 2.40 -8.57
C LYS A 104 0.00 3.03 -7.46
N SER A 105 -0.41 4.28 -7.63
CA SER A 105 -1.27 4.98 -6.67
C SER A 105 -2.62 4.31 -6.55
N ALA A 106 -3.27 3.93 -7.66
CA ALA A 106 -4.55 3.22 -7.63
C ALA A 106 -4.50 1.96 -6.75
N ILE A 107 -3.49 1.12 -6.94
CA ILE A 107 -3.30 -0.11 -6.16
C ILE A 107 -2.98 0.20 -4.70
N VAL A 108 -1.96 1.04 -4.44
CA VAL A 108 -1.48 1.30 -3.07
C VAL A 108 -2.54 2.03 -2.25
N CYS A 109 -3.22 3.02 -2.81
CA CYS A 109 -4.27 3.77 -2.12
C CYS A 109 -5.49 2.90 -1.81
N TRP A 110 -5.91 2.02 -2.72
CA TRP A 110 -6.99 1.08 -2.45
C TRP A 110 -6.62 0.11 -1.30
N ILE A 111 -5.38 -0.40 -1.28
CA ILE A 111 -4.90 -1.27 -0.19
C ILE A 111 -4.85 -0.51 1.14
N ASP A 112 -4.32 0.72 1.12
CA ASP A 112 -4.21 1.59 2.30
C ASP A 112 -5.57 2.02 2.85
N ALA A 113 -6.59 2.10 1.99
CA ALA A 113 -7.98 2.36 2.36
C ALA A 113 -8.74 1.11 2.86
N GLY A 114 -8.06 -0.04 3.00
CA GLY A 114 -8.63 -1.26 3.58
C GLY A 114 -8.95 -2.37 2.57
N ALA A 115 -8.67 -2.18 1.29
CA ALA A 115 -8.87 -3.17 0.23
C ALA A 115 -10.32 -3.67 0.09
N ALA A 116 -11.29 -2.75 0.08
CA ALA A 116 -12.71 -3.07 -0.05
C ALA A 116 -13.05 -3.70 -1.41
N ASN A 117 -14.03 -4.60 -1.43
CA ASN A 117 -14.59 -5.16 -2.67
C ASN A 117 -15.74 -4.26 -3.15
N ASN A 118 -15.45 -3.28 -3.99
CA ASN A 118 -16.39 -2.24 -4.44
C ASN A 118 -16.17 -1.83 -5.90
#